data_AF-A0A094PJ45-F1
#
_entry.id   AF-A0A094PJ45-F1
#
_cell.length_a   1.000
_cell.length_b   1.000
_cell.length_c   1.000
_cell.angle_alpha   90.00
_cell.angle_beta   90.00
_cell.angle_gamma   90.00
#
_symmetry.space_group_name_H-M   'P 1'
#
loop_
_entity.id
_entity.type
_entity.pdbx_description
1 polymer ?
#
loop_
_entity_poly.entity_id
_entity_poly.type
_entity_poly.pdbx_seq_one_letter_code
_entity_poly.pdbx_strand_id
1 'polypeptide(L)' 'MGANNQMPCDFCSIPYDPVSTRWLCPNCHMKTNCCDGAPCEIVEVKTKTSN' A
#
# COMPACT_ATOMS: atom_id res chain seq x y z
N MET A 1 -19.30 -10.00 9.44
CA MET A 1 -18.21 -9.67 10.38
C MET A 1 -17.50 -8.45 9.81
N GLY A 2 -17.87 -7.26 10.29
CA GLY A 2 -17.25 -6.00 9.83
C GLY A 2 -15.87 -5.89 10.44
N ALA A 3 -14.85 -6.26 9.68
CA ALA A 3 -13.47 -6.05 10.10
C ALA A 3 -13.23 -4.55 10.15
N ASN A 4 -12.83 -4.03 11.30
CA ASN A 4 -12.32 -2.68 11.47
C ASN A 4 -10.97 -2.59 10.73
N ASN A 5 -11.00 -2.60 9.40
CA ASN A 5 -9.82 -2.64 8.54
C ASN A 5 -9.16 -1.26 8.39
N GLN A 6 -9.28 -0.44 9.44
CA GLN A 6 -8.79 0.93 9.46
C GLN A 6 -7.26 0.90 9.59
N MET A 7 -6.58 1.59 8.69
CA MET A 7 -5.13 1.79 8.74
C MET A 7 -4.81 3.28 8.91
N PRO A 8 -3.71 3.63 9.58
CA PRO A 8 -3.26 5.02 9.62
C PRO A 8 -2.82 5.46 8.22
N CYS A 9 -3.20 6.67 7.81
CA CYS A 9 -2.68 7.29 6.60
C CYS A 9 -1.20 7.66 6.73
N ASP A 10 -0.38 7.34 5.73
CA ASP A 10 1.07 7.64 5.73
C ASP A 10 1.40 9.14 5.80
N PHE A 11 0.45 10.00 5.41
CA PHE A 11 0.66 11.45 5.30
C PHE A 11 0.12 12.24 6.49
N CYS A 12 -1.07 11.86 7.00
CA CYS A 12 -1.73 12.58 8.08
C CYS A 12 -1.94 11.75 9.35
N SER A 13 -1.55 10.47 9.33
CA SER A 13 -1.70 9.51 10.44
C SER A 13 -3.14 9.27 10.91
N ILE A 14 -4.14 9.83 10.23
CA ILE A 14 -5.56 9.62 10.55
C ILE A 14 -5.96 8.20 10.13
N PRO A 15 -6.64 7.44 11.02
CA PRO A 15 -7.16 6.13 10.68
C PRO A 15 -8.29 6.25 9.66
N TYR A 16 -8.21 5.46 8.59
CA TYR A 16 -9.23 5.39 7.55
C TYR A 16 -9.32 3.96 6.99
N ASP A 17 -10.45 3.61 6.38
CA ASP A 17 -10.64 2.31 5.75
C ASP A 17 -10.12 2.33 4.29
N PRO A 18 -8.98 1.69 3.98
CA PRO A 18 -8.35 1.77 2.67
C PRO A 18 -9.14 1.02 1.60
N VAL A 19 -9.96 0.02 1.96
CA VAL A 19 -10.76 -0.74 1.00
C VAL A 19 -11.98 0.09 0.58
N SER A 20 -12.68 0.66 1.55
CA SER A 20 -13.85 1.50 1.35
C SER A 20 -13.52 2.79 0.60
N THR A 21 -12.35 3.37 0.85
CA THR A 21 -11.93 4.62 0.20
C THR A 21 -11.04 4.38 -1.02
N ARG A 22 -10.85 3.14 -1.46
CA ARG A 22 -9.96 2.77 -2.58
C ARG A 22 -8.55 3.38 -2.43
N TRP A 23 -8.00 3.26 -1.23
CA TRP A 23 -6.66 3.73 -0.85
C TRP A 23 -6.48 5.25 -0.96
N LEU A 24 -7.58 6.00 -0.97
CA LEU A 24 -7.57 7.46 -0.92
C LEU A 24 -7.92 7.92 0.49
N CYS A 25 -7.04 8.64 1.17
CA CYS A 25 -7.36 9.18 2.48
C CYS A 25 -8.44 10.27 2.36
N PRO A 26 -9.57 10.18 3.07
CA PRO A 26 -10.65 11.18 3.00
C PRO A 26 -10.29 12.49 3.70
N ASN A 27 -9.23 12.51 4.51
CA ASN A 27 -8.82 13.69 5.28
C ASN A 27 -7.83 14.56 4.50
N CYS A 28 -6.71 13.98 4.07
CA CYS A 28 -5.67 14.70 3.33
C CYS A 28 -5.77 14.55 1.81
N HIS A 29 -6.71 13.73 1.31
CA HIS A 29 -6.88 13.41 -0.12
C HIS A 29 -5.65 12.80 -0.79
N MET A 30 -4.70 12.32 0.00
CA MET A 30 -3.50 11.66 -0.52
C MET A 30 -3.78 10.18 -0.75
N LYS A 31 -3.31 9.67 -1.89
CA LYS A 31 -3.47 8.27 -2.26
C LYS A 31 -2.31 7.48 -1.68
N THR A 32 -2.60 6.58 -0.73
CA THR A 32 -1.62 5.59 -0.27
C THR A 32 -1.37 4.61 -1.41
N ASN A 33 -0.11 4.22 -1.63
CA ASN A 33 0.24 3.22 -2.62
C ASN A 33 -0.41 1.88 -2.25
N CYS A 34 -1.35 1.41 -3.06
CA CYS A 34 -1.97 0.09 -2.89
C CYS A 34 -0.98 -1.07 -3.15
N CYS A 35 0.22 -0.76 -3.64
CA CYS A 35 1.21 -1.74 -4.04
C CYS A 35 2.15 -2.18 -2.91
N ASP A 36 2.07 -1.62 -1.70
CA ASP A 36 2.89 -2.10 -0.58
C ASP A 36 2.53 -3.55 -0.16
N GLY A 37 1.35 -4.03 -0.59
CA GLY A 37 0.93 -5.43 -0.46
C GLY A 37 0.80 -6.18 -1.78
N ALA A 38 1.16 -5.58 -2.92
CA ALA A 38 1.21 -6.34 -4.17
C ALA A 38 2.40 -7.30 -4.08
N PRO A 39 2.24 -8.60 -4.41
CA PRO A 39 3.39 -9.49 -4.50
C PRO A 39 4.36 -8.86 -5.48
N CYS A 40 5.50 -8.37 -4.96
CA CYS A 40 6.57 -7.88 -5.80
C CYS A 40 6.87 -8.97 -6.82
N GLU A 41 6.77 -8.62 -8.10
CA GLU A 41 7.30 -9.45 -9.17
C GLU A 41 8.72 -9.84 -8.77
N ILE A 42 8.93 -11.14 -8.55
CA ILE A 42 10.24 -11.76 -8.32
C ILE A 42 11.07 -11.43 -9.56
N VAL A 43 11.76 -10.31 -9.51
CA VAL A 43 12.84 -10.00 -10.44
C VAL A 43 13.93 -11.02 -10.13
N GLU A 44 13.94 -12.10 -10.89
CA GLU A 44 15.09 -13.01 -10.96
C GLU A 44 16.30 -12.13 -11.30
N VAL A 45 17.11 -11.83 -10.29
CA VAL A 45 18.37 -11.12 -10.47
C VAL A 45 19.24 -12.04 -11.28
N LYS A 46 19.24 -11.88 -12.61
CA LYS A 46 20.23 -12.49 -13.49
C LYS A 46 21.57 -11.84 -13.14
N THR A 47 22.24 -12.39 -12.14
CA THR A 47 23.66 -12.18 -11.88
C THR A 47 24.41 -12.59 -13.13
N LYS A 48 24.71 -11.62 -13.99
CA LYS A 48 25.78 -11.77 -14.98
C LYS A 48 27.09 -11.81 -14.21
N THR A 49 27.47 -13.00 -13.79
CA THR A 49 28.87 -13.31 -13.49
C THR A 49 29.62 -13.28 -14.81
N SER A 50 30.26 -12.14 -15.11
CA SER A 50 31.29 -12.07 -16.15
C SER A 50 32.52 -12.82 -15.62
N ASN A 51 32.88 -13.90 -16.29
CA ASN A 51 34.17 -14.58 -16.16
C ASN A 51 35.16 -13.95 -17.15
#